data_AF-A0A7S3W3D2-F1
#
_entry.id   AF-A0A7S3W3D2-F1
#
_cell.length_a   1.000
_cell.length_b   1.000
_cell.length_c   1.000
_cell.angle_alpha   90.00
_cell.angle_beta   90.00
_cell.angle_gamma   90.00
#
_symmetry.space_group_name_H-M   'P 1'
#
loop_
_entity.id
_entity.type
_entity.pdbx_description
1 polymer ?
#
loop_
_entity_poly.entity_id
_entity_poly.type
_entity_poly.pdbx_seq_one_letter_code
_entity_poly.pdbx_strand_id
1 'polypeptide(L)'
;MAAKEEAKAKAAPAKKGGKDPFVPQTALKDVYYHFCDRKTKLMPLSDVPYVLRACGLIIYGEEEKKIKAEVEKVDGLGKPVSFKTMQDWMEENQKAYVRSYDDAYNALGTLCHEGIIGDKVYNITMPHLRHLVGEVGDKIKPETFDKILKADPLPEAQQHKCTLDEFITWLQK
;
A
#
# COMPACT_ATOMS: atom_id res chain seq x y z
N MET A 1 32.48 41.83 17.06
CA MET A 1 31.14 41.80 17.69
C MET A 1 30.19 41.14 16.71
N ALA A 2 29.30 40.31 17.23
CA ALA A 2 28.63 39.21 16.54
C ALA A 2 27.70 39.62 15.39
N ALA A 3 27.83 38.93 14.25
CA ALA A 3 26.77 38.78 13.27
C ALA A 3 25.80 37.70 13.78
N LYS A 4 24.55 38.07 14.03
CA LYS A 4 23.45 37.12 14.23
C LYS A 4 22.85 36.81 12.85
N GLU A 5 23.25 35.69 12.27
CA GLU A 5 22.44 35.01 11.26
C GLU A 5 21.35 34.22 11.99
N GLU A 6 20.12 34.67 11.86
CA GLU A 6 18.94 33.94 12.29
C GLU A 6 18.79 32.69 11.41
N ALA A 7 19.09 31.54 12.00
CA ALA A 7 18.81 30.25 11.40
C ALA A 7 17.30 30.14 11.13
N LYS A 8 16.92 30.15 9.85
CA LYS A 8 15.60 29.71 9.38
C LYS A 8 15.30 28.34 9.99
N ALA A 9 14.37 28.32 10.94
CA ALA A 9 13.80 27.09 11.46
C ALA A 9 13.30 26.25 10.27
N LYS A 10 13.85 25.04 10.13
CA LYS A 10 13.34 24.04 9.19
C LYS A 10 11.86 23.84 9.50
N ALA A 11 11.02 24.08 8.50
CA ALA A 11 9.59 23.88 8.58
C ALA A 11 9.31 22.47 9.15
N ALA A 12 8.48 22.40 10.18
CA ALA A 12 7.94 21.14 10.65
C ALA A 12 7.30 20.40 9.47
N PRO A 13 7.48 19.07 9.34
CA PRO A 13 6.83 18.32 8.27
C PRO A 13 5.32 18.57 8.37
N ALA A 14 4.73 18.95 7.23
CA ALA A 14 3.29 19.13 7.13
C ALA A 14 2.60 17.91 7.72
N LYS A 15 1.61 18.11 8.61
CA LYS A 15 0.69 17.05 9.02
C LYS A 15 0.04 16.48 7.75
N LYS A 16 0.64 15.45 7.17
CA LYS A 16 -0.04 14.57 6.22
C LYS A 16 -1.04 13.80 7.06
N GLY A 17 -2.28 14.25 7.06
CA GLY A 17 -3.37 13.65 7.81
C GLY A 17 -4.67 14.07 7.14
N GLY A 18 -5.61 13.14 6.99
CA GLY A 18 -6.83 13.38 6.24
C GLY A 18 -7.39 12.13 5.56
N LYS A 19 -8.57 12.33 4.95
CA LYS A 19 -9.35 11.28 4.28
C LYS A 19 -8.82 10.92 2.88
N ASP A 20 -7.69 11.50 2.47
CA ASP A 20 -7.09 11.22 1.19
C ASP A 20 -6.56 9.77 1.14
N PRO A 21 -6.57 9.12 -0.04
CA PRO A 21 -6.03 7.78 -0.22
C PRO A 21 -4.58 7.67 0.25
N PHE A 22 -4.26 6.64 1.03
CA PHE A 22 -2.91 6.37 1.49
C PHE A 22 -1.96 6.04 0.33
N VAL A 23 -2.45 5.22 -0.61
CA VAL A 23 -1.77 4.89 -1.86
C VAL A 23 -2.34 5.78 -2.99
N PRO A 24 -1.48 6.45 -3.79
CA PRO A 24 -1.93 7.22 -4.94
C PRO A 24 -2.80 6.40 -5.89
N GLN A 25 -3.95 6.95 -6.27
CA GLN A 25 -4.87 6.28 -7.19
C GLN A 25 -4.48 6.59 -8.63
N THR A 26 -4.40 5.56 -9.46
CA THR A 26 -4.13 5.66 -10.90
C THR A 26 -5.37 5.24 -11.68
N ALA A 27 -5.69 5.96 -12.76
CA ALA A 27 -6.86 5.62 -13.57
C ALA A 27 -6.66 4.28 -14.28
N LEU A 28 -7.72 3.44 -14.31
CA LEU A 28 -7.68 2.11 -14.92
C LEU A 28 -7.15 2.12 -16.36
N LYS A 29 -7.51 3.12 -17.15
CA LYS A 29 -7.07 3.27 -18.55
C LYS A 29 -5.55 3.36 -18.70
N ASP A 30 -4.86 3.87 -17.69
CA ASP A 30 -3.41 4.08 -17.71
C ASP A 30 -2.66 2.83 -17.21
N VAL A 31 -3.38 1.84 -16.65
CA VAL A 31 -2.82 0.62 -16.08
C VAL A 31 -3.22 -0.62 -16.90
N TYR A 32 -4.50 -0.78 -17.20
CA TYR A 32 -5.10 -1.99 -17.78
C TYR A 32 -4.35 -2.50 -19.01
N TYR A 33 -4.04 -1.62 -19.97
CA TYR A 33 -3.42 -2.01 -21.23
C TYR A 33 -1.98 -2.53 -21.10
N HIS A 34 -1.32 -2.32 -19.95
CA HIS A 34 -0.01 -2.90 -19.67
C HIS A 34 -0.08 -4.40 -19.34
N PHE A 35 -1.25 -4.89 -18.96
CA PHE A 35 -1.51 -6.29 -18.59
C PHE A 35 -2.30 -7.06 -19.65
N CYS A 36 -2.67 -6.38 -20.74
CA CYS A 36 -3.38 -7.02 -21.84
C CYS A 36 -2.44 -7.75 -22.79
N ASP A 37 -2.97 -8.83 -23.40
CA ASP A 37 -2.34 -9.40 -24.58
C ASP A 37 -2.30 -8.35 -25.72
N ARG A 38 -1.16 -8.27 -26.40
CA ARG A 38 -0.91 -7.25 -27.42
C ARG A 38 -1.85 -7.37 -28.62
N LYS A 39 -2.31 -8.57 -28.94
CA LYS A 39 -3.18 -8.87 -30.10
C LYS A 39 -4.64 -8.72 -29.75
N THR A 40 -5.08 -9.31 -28.64
CA THR A 40 -6.51 -9.33 -28.27
C THR A 40 -6.94 -8.10 -27.49
N LYS A 41 -6.00 -7.36 -26.88
CA LYS A 41 -6.29 -6.24 -25.96
C LYS A 41 -7.16 -6.63 -24.77
N LEU A 42 -7.17 -7.92 -24.42
CA LEU A 42 -7.87 -8.44 -23.26
C LEU A 42 -6.87 -8.85 -22.18
N MET A 43 -7.30 -8.76 -20.93
CA MET A 43 -6.48 -9.07 -19.76
C MET A 43 -6.77 -10.48 -19.24
N PRO A 44 -5.76 -11.30 -18.92
CA PRO A 44 -5.98 -12.59 -18.26
C PRO A 44 -6.68 -12.44 -16.90
N LEU A 45 -7.55 -13.39 -16.54
CA LEU A 45 -8.24 -13.38 -15.25
C LEU A 45 -7.27 -13.42 -14.06
N SER A 46 -6.11 -14.05 -14.22
CA SER A 46 -5.04 -14.07 -13.21
C SER A 46 -4.51 -12.68 -12.86
N ASP A 47 -4.63 -11.73 -13.79
CA ASP A 47 -3.98 -10.43 -13.70
C ASP A 47 -4.89 -9.37 -13.07
N VAL A 48 -6.16 -9.68 -12.87
CA VAL A 48 -7.17 -8.81 -12.25
C VAL A 48 -6.69 -8.21 -10.92
N PRO A 49 -6.23 -8.99 -9.92
CA PRO A 49 -5.81 -8.41 -8.66
C PRO A 49 -4.59 -7.48 -8.80
N TYR A 50 -3.68 -7.79 -9.73
CA TYR A 50 -2.48 -6.98 -9.96
C TYR A 50 -2.82 -5.64 -10.60
N VAL A 51 -3.75 -5.61 -11.55
CA VAL A 51 -4.25 -4.35 -12.13
C VAL A 51 -4.95 -3.50 -11.09
N LEU A 52 -5.82 -4.08 -10.25
CA LEU A 52 -6.49 -3.34 -9.20
C LEU A 52 -5.49 -2.75 -8.18
N ARG A 53 -4.48 -3.52 -7.78
CA ARG A 53 -3.39 -3.03 -6.92
C ARG A 53 -2.57 -1.93 -7.59
N ALA A 54 -2.28 -2.05 -8.89
CA ALA A 54 -1.57 -1.03 -9.65
C ALA A 54 -2.40 0.26 -9.84
N CYS A 55 -3.73 0.17 -9.81
CA CYS A 55 -4.62 1.33 -9.72
C CYS A 55 -4.61 1.99 -8.32
N GLY A 56 -3.93 1.39 -7.33
CA GLY A 56 -3.84 1.89 -5.96
C GLY A 56 -4.88 1.30 -4.99
N LEU A 57 -5.61 0.25 -5.39
CA LEU A 57 -6.57 -0.41 -4.51
C LEU A 57 -5.87 -1.44 -3.60
N ILE A 58 -6.27 -1.46 -2.34
CA ILE A 58 -5.74 -2.40 -1.34
C ILE A 58 -6.60 -3.65 -1.39
N ILE A 59 -6.15 -4.64 -2.17
CA ILE A 59 -6.79 -5.95 -2.33
C ILE A 59 -6.02 -7.00 -1.53
N TYR A 60 -6.66 -7.59 -0.53
CA TYR A 60 -6.06 -8.66 0.27
C TYR A 60 -6.12 -10.01 -0.45
N GLY A 61 -5.20 -10.92 -0.11
CA GLY A 61 -5.10 -12.25 -0.75
C GLY A 61 -6.40 -13.08 -0.68
N GLU A 62 -7.16 -12.95 0.41
CA GLU A 62 -8.44 -13.63 0.61
C GLU A 62 -9.54 -13.12 -0.35
N GLU A 63 -9.46 -11.86 -0.76
CA GLU A 63 -10.45 -11.20 -1.62
C GLU A 63 -10.22 -11.52 -3.10
N GLU A 64 -9.00 -11.86 -3.50
CA GLU A 64 -8.65 -12.09 -4.91
C GLU A 64 -9.55 -13.12 -5.59
N LYS A 65 -9.86 -14.22 -4.90
CA LYS A 65 -10.71 -15.29 -5.47
C LYS A 65 -12.13 -14.80 -5.70
N LYS A 66 -12.66 -14.01 -4.77
CA LYS A 66 -14.01 -13.43 -4.87
C LYS A 66 -14.08 -12.44 -6.03
N ILE A 67 -13.13 -11.52 -6.11
CA ILE A 67 -13.08 -10.50 -7.16
C ILE A 67 -12.95 -11.14 -8.54
N LYS A 68 -12.06 -12.13 -8.69
CA LYS A 68 -11.92 -12.89 -9.95
C LYS A 68 -13.24 -13.55 -10.35
N ALA A 69 -13.93 -14.18 -9.41
CA ALA A 69 -15.21 -14.81 -9.69
C ALA A 69 -16.32 -13.79 -10.07
N GLU A 70 -16.27 -12.57 -9.56
CA GLU A 70 -17.22 -11.51 -9.91
C GLU A 70 -17.03 -11.02 -11.35
N VAL A 71 -15.79 -10.71 -11.75
CA VAL A 71 -15.51 -10.25 -13.11
C VAL A 71 -15.64 -11.38 -14.14
N GLU A 72 -15.31 -12.63 -13.76
CA GLU A 72 -15.47 -13.81 -14.61
C GLU A 72 -16.93 -14.11 -14.93
N LYS A 73 -17.87 -13.82 -14.02
CA LYS A 73 -19.31 -14.00 -14.27
C LYS A 73 -19.84 -13.11 -15.41
N VAL A 74 -19.22 -11.95 -15.62
CA VAL A 74 -19.67 -10.98 -16.63
C VAL A 74 -19.15 -11.36 -18.01
N ASP A 75 -17.85 -11.60 -18.16
CA ASP A 75 -17.24 -11.94 -19.45
C ASP A 75 -17.42 -13.43 -19.83
N GLY A 76 -17.61 -14.30 -18.84
CA GLY A 76 -17.84 -15.73 -18.96
C GLY A 76 -16.66 -16.58 -18.46
N LEU A 77 -16.96 -17.80 -18.01
CA LEU A 77 -16.01 -18.71 -17.38
C LEU A 77 -14.75 -18.93 -18.23
N GLY A 78 -13.58 -18.73 -17.62
CA GLY A 78 -12.26 -18.93 -18.22
C GLY A 78 -11.89 -17.92 -19.31
N LYS A 79 -12.72 -16.88 -19.54
CA LYS A 79 -12.43 -15.87 -20.55
C LYS A 79 -11.56 -14.74 -20.00
N PRO A 80 -10.73 -14.14 -20.86
CA PRO A 80 -10.07 -12.87 -20.55
C PRO A 80 -11.09 -11.78 -20.21
N VAL A 81 -10.70 -10.88 -19.30
CA VAL A 81 -11.53 -9.79 -18.80
C VAL A 81 -11.38 -8.57 -19.69
N SER A 82 -12.50 -7.96 -20.07
CA SER A 82 -12.53 -6.74 -20.90
C SER A 82 -12.29 -5.47 -20.08
N PHE A 83 -11.84 -4.39 -20.73
CA PHE A 83 -11.66 -3.08 -20.08
C PHE A 83 -12.96 -2.60 -19.45
N LYS A 84 -14.07 -2.77 -20.16
CA LYS A 84 -15.40 -2.35 -19.71
C LYS A 84 -15.81 -3.10 -18.45
N THR A 85 -15.65 -4.42 -18.42
CA THR A 85 -15.96 -5.22 -17.22
C THR A 85 -15.17 -4.76 -16.00
N MET A 86 -13.86 -4.48 -16.18
CA MET A 86 -13.03 -3.94 -15.09
C MET A 86 -13.45 -2.54 -14.67
N GLN A 87 -13.81 -1.68 -15.62
CA GLN A 87 -14.27 -0.33 -15.35
C GLN A 87 -15.56 -0.34 -14.54
N ASP A 88 -16.57 -1.08 -15.00
CA ASP A 88 -17.87 -1.22 -14.34
C ASP A 88 -17.68 -1.76 -12.91
N TRP A 89 -16.85 -2.80 -12.74
CA TRP A 89 -16.54 -3.34 -11.41
C TRP A 89 -15.85 -2.31 -10.50
N MET A 90 -14.89 -1.53 -11.02
CA MET A 90 -14.22 -0.48 -10.24
C MET A 90 -15.18 0.64 -9.83
N GLU A 91 -16.07 1.08 -10.72
CA GLU A 91 -17.05 2.14 -10.42
C GLU A 91 -17.95 1.75 -9.24
N GLU A 92 -18.34 0.48 -9.17
CA GLU A 92 -19.20 -0.06 -8.10
C GLU A 92 -18.44 -0.32 -6.79
N ASN A 93 -17.20 -0.82 -6.87
CA ASN A 93 -16.55 -1.45 -5.72
C ASN A 93 -15.32 -0.71 -5.17
N GLN A 94 -14.67 0.15 -5.96
CA GLN A 94 -13.35 0.71 -5.61
C GLN A 94 -13.30 1.41 -4.25
N LYS A 95 -14.39 2.09 -3.84
CA LYS A 95 -14.44 2.84 -2.57
C LYS A 95 -14.19 1.96 -1.35
N ALA A 96 -14.55 0.69 -1.40
CA ALA A 96 -14.35 -0.26 -0.30
C ALA A 96 -12.86 -0.68 -0.14
N TYR A 97 -12.05 -0.46 -1.18
CA TYR A 97 -10.64 -0.89 -1.25
C TYR A 97 -9.65 0.27 -1.17
N VAL A 98 -10.14 1.48 -0.96
CA VAL A 98 -9.29 2.64 -0.64
C VAL A 98 -9.17 2.72 0.88
N ARG A 99 -7.95 2.91 1.39
CA ARG A 99 -7.69 3.24 2.79
C ARG A 99 -7.12 4.64 2.87
N SER A 100 -7.54 5.38 3.87
CA SER A 100 -7.03 6.73 4.11
C SER A 100 -5.72 6.69 4.89
N TYR A 101 -5.05 7.84 4.95
CA TYR A 101 -3.91 8.02 5.84
C TYR A 101 -4.27 7.72 7.31
N ASP A 102 -5.42 8.23 7.75
CA ASP A 102 -5.87 8.05 9.13
C ASP A 102 -6.11 6.57 9.46
N ASP A 103 -6.64 5.79 8.50
CA ASP A 103 -6.83 4.34 8.68
C ASP A 103 -5.49 3.62 8.87
N ALA A 104 -4.49 3.93 8.03
CA ALA A 104 -3.15 3.33 8.12
C ALA A 104 -2.45 3.73 9.43
N TYR A 105 -2.56 5.00 9.81
CA TYR A 105 -2.00 5.54 11.05
C TYR A 105 -2.61 4.87 12.28
N ASN A 106 -3.94 4.78 12.34
CA ASN A 106 -4.65 4.16 13.46
C ASN A 106 -4.34 2.66 13.58
N ALA A 107 -4.28 1.95 12.45
CA ALA A 107 -3.95 0.52 12.44
C ALA A 107 -2.53 0.26 12.97
N LEU A 108 -1.52 0.94 12.43
CA LEU A 108 -0.13 0.79 12.87
C LEU A 108 0.08 1.31 14.30
N GLY A 109 -0.58 2.42 14.65
CA GLY A 109 -0.56 2.98 16.00
C GLY A 109 -1.13 2.04 17.05
N THR A 110 -2.20 1.32 16.72
CA THR A 110 -2.77 0.29 17.60
C THR A 110 -1.78 -0.83 17.85
N LEU A 111 -1.13 -1.35 16.80
CA LEU A 111 -0.10 -2.39 16.93
C LEU A 111 1.12 -1.94 17.75
N CYS A 112 1.48 -0.65 17.65
CA CYS A 112 2.53 -0.07 18.49
C CYS A 112 2.09 0.02 19.95
N HIS A 113 0.89 0.55 20.20
CA HIS A 113 0.35 0.75 21.54
C HIS A 113 0.17 -0.57 22.31
N GLU A 114 -0.25 -1.63 21.61
CA GLU A 114 -0.37 -2.98 22.15
C GLU A 114 0.99 -3.68 22.37
N GLY A 115 2.09 -3.05 21.93
CA GLY A 115 3.44 -3.59 22.10
C GLY A 115 3.79 -4.73 21.14
N ILE A 116 2.99 -4.95 20.10
CA ILE A 116 3.18 -6.04 19.13
C ILE A 116 4.39 -5.74 18.24
N ILE A 117 4.40 -4.56 17.62
CA ILE A 117 5.49 -4.12 16.73
C ILE A 117 6.35 -3.01 17.31
N GLY A 118 6.07 -2.57 18.54
CA GLY A 118 6.59 -1.30 19.02
C GLY A 118 6.45 -1.09 20.53
N ASP A 119 6.48 0.18 20.91
CA ASP A 119 6.28 0.62 22.30
C ASP A 119 5.12 1.62 22.42
N LYS A 120 4.70 1.88 23.67
CA LYS A 120 3.62 2.83 24.01
C LYS A 120 3.93 4.29 23.65
N VAL A 121 5.15 4.57 23.18
CA VAL A 121 5.61 5.88 22.72
C VAL A 121 5.60 5.95 21.17
N TYR A 122 4.90 5.02 20.52
CA TYR A 122 4.73 4.97 19.06
C TYR A 122 6.04 4.81 18.29
N ASN A 123 7.01 4.09 18.85
CA ASN A 123 8.15 3.63 18.08
C ASN A 123 7.92 2.22 17.55
N ILE A 124 8.29 1.98 16.30
CA ILE A 124 8.26 0.68 15.64
C ILE A 124 9.64 0.04 15.76
N THR A 125 9.68 -1.21 16.20
CA THR A 125 10.86 -2.07 16.23
C THR A 125 10.86 -2.96 14.99
N MET A 126 11.78 -2.70 14.05
CA MET A 126 11.78 -3.34 12.72
C MET A 126 11.81 -4.88 12.76
N PRO A 127 12.58 -5.54 13.64
CA PRO A 127 12.52 -6.99 13.78
C PRO A 127 11.13 -7.54 14.16
N HIS A 128 10.38 -6.82 15.01
CA HIS A 128 9.04 -7.24 15.41
C HIS A 128 8.05 -7.06 14.26
N LEU A 129 8.14 -5.94 13.55
CA LEU A 129 7.36 -5.71 12.34
C LEU A 129 7.63 -6.81 11.29
N ARG A 130 8.90 -7.12 11.04
CA ARG A 130 9.34 -8.19 10.13
C ARG A 130 8.74 -9.55 10.51
N HIS A 131 8.69 -9.85 11.81
CA HIS A 131 8.06 -11.09 12.29
C HIS A 131 6.55 -11.07 12.06
N LEU A 132 5.86 -9.98 12.43
CA LEU A 132 4.42 -9.87 12.29
C LEU A 132 3.98 -10.05 10.83
N VAL A 133 4.60 -9.33 9.89
CA VAL A 133 4.24 -9.43 8.46
C VAL A 133 4.64 -10.76 7.84
N GLY A 134 5.50 -11.54 8.50
CA GLY A 134 5.83 -12.90 8.08
C GLY A 134 4.80 -13.94 8.52
N GLU A 135 4.08 -13.68 9.62
CA GLU A 135 3.19 -14.65 10.26
C GLU A 135 1.70 -14.40 10.00
N VAL A 136 1.29 -13.14 9.85
CA VAL A 136 -0.12 -12.73 9.87
C VAL A 136 -0.52 -12.00 8.58
N GLY A 137 -1.74 -12.25 8.11
CA GLY A 137 -2.32 -11.60 6.93
C GLY A 137 -1.68 -12.04 5.62
N ASP A 138 -1.48 -11.07 4.71
CA ASP A 138 -0.76 -11.28 3.45
C ASP A 138 0.74 -11.38 3.71
N LYS A 139 1.19 -12.60 4.00
CA LYS A 139 2.53 -12.90 4.49
C LYS A 139 3.62 -12.40 3.53
N ILE A 140 4.51 -11.56 4.04
CA ILE A 140 5.72 -11.11 3.35
C ILE A 140 6.87 -11.99 3.81
N LYS A 141 7.50 -12.69 2.86
CA LYS A 141 8.68 -13.50 3.18
C LYS A 141 9.80 -12.64 3.76
N PRO A 142 10.56 -13.15 4.73
CA PRO A 142 11.73 -12.48 5.30
C PRO A 142 12.66 -11.86 4.25
N GLU A 143 12.97 -12.58 3.17
CA GLU A 143 13.86 -12.10 2.12
C GLU A 143 13.23 -10.97 1.28
N THR A 144 11.92 -10.98 1.11
CA THR A 144 11.19 -9.91 0.42
C THR A 144 11.17 -8.65 1.27
N PHE A 145 10.91 -8.78 2.58
CA PHE A 145 10.95 -7.66 3.51
C PHE A 145 12.34 -6.99 3.51
N ASP A 146 13.40 -7.79 3.60
CA ASP A 146 14.78 -7.28 3.58
C ASP A 146 15.13 -6.62 2.23
N LYS A 147 14.55 -7.08 1.12
CA LYS A 147 14.69 -6.43 -0.19
C LYS A 147 13.99 -5.08 -0.24
N ILE A 148 12.77 -4.97 0.30
CA ILE A 148 12.02 -3.70 0.34
C ILE A 148 12.81 -2.66 1.13
N LEU A 149 13.31 -3.02 2.33
CA LEU A 149 14.12 -2.13 3.15
C LEU A 149 15.46 -1.74 2.52
N LYS A 150 16.03 -2.57 1.64
CA LYS A 150 17.26 -2.24 0.91
C LYS A 150 17.01 -1.36 -0.31
N ALA A 151 15.84 -1.48 -0.94
CA ALA A 151 15.49 -0.74 -2.14
C ALA A 151 15.27 0.75 -1.84
N ASP A 152 14.63 1.06 -0.70
CA ASP A 152 14.56 2.42 -0.17
C ASP A 152 14.89 2.38 1.33
N PRO A 153 16.18 2.53 1.71
CA PRO A 153 16.58 2.40 3.10
C PRO A 153 16.06 3.56 3.94
N LEU A 154 15.49 3.21 5.10
CA LEU A 154 15.37 4.16 6.20
C LEU A 154 16.77 4.69 6.57
N PRO A 155 16.89 5.96 7.01
CA PRO A 155 18.12 6.51 7.56
C PRO A 155 18.80 5.52 8.52
N GLU A 156 20.13 5.47 8.54
CA GLU A 156 20.88 4.46 9.30
C GLU A 156 20.49 4.44 10.80
N ALA A 157 20.21 5.61 11.37
CA ALA A 157 19.71 5.76 12.75
C ALA A 157 18.33 5.12 13.01
N GLN A 158 17.57 4.79 11.96
CA GLN A 158 16.18 4.32 11.99
C GLN A 158 16.01 2.86 11.53
N GLN A 159 17.08 2.19 11.10
CA GLN A 159 17.01 0.84 10.51
C GLN A 159 16.55 -0.25 11.48
N HIS A 160 16.74 -0.04 12.78
CA HIS A 160 16.30 -0.98 13.82
C HIS A 160 15.05 -0.50 14.56
N LYS A 161 14.89 0.82 14.67
CA LYS A 161 13.80 1.46 15.39
C LYS A 161 13.51 2.83 14.78
N CYS A 162 12.26 3.11 14.46
CA CYS A 162 11.83 4.42 13.97
C CYS A 162 10.51 4.82 14.62
N THR A 163 10.15 6.09 14.54
CA THR A 163 8.81 6.53 14.96
C THR A 163 7.75 6.08 13.97
N LEU A 164 6.49 6.00 14.43
CA LEU A 164 5.34 5.73 13.58
C LEU A 164 5.23 6.72 12.41
N ASP A 165 5.43 8.01 12.67
CA ASP A 165 5.39 9.07 11.66
C ASP A 165 6.46 8.88 10.57
N GLU A 166 7.69 8.54 10.98
CA GLU A 166 8.80 8.27 10.05
C GLU A 166 8.49 7.06 9.17
N PHE A 167 7.96 5.99 9.75
CA PHE A 167 7.62 4.77 9.02
C PHE A 167 6.50 5.00 8.02
N ILE A 168 5.42 5.66 8.43
CA ILE A 168 4.29 5.95 7.56
C ILE A 168 4.72 6.88 6.43
N THR A 169 5.53 7.89 6.73
CA THR A 169 6.08 8.78 5.70
C THR A 169 6.95 8.01 4.70
N TRP A 170 7.73 7.05 5.17
CA TRP A 170 8.54 6.18 4.32
C TRP A 170 7.69 5.27 3.43
N LEU A 171 6.61 4.68 3.95
CA LEU A 171 5.67 3.86 3.17
C LEU A 171 4.95 4.62 2.05
N GLN A 172 4.92 5.95 2.10
CA GLN A 172 4.30 6.80 1.08
C GLN A 172 5.26 7.31 0.00
N LYS A 173 6.54 6.93 0.05
CA LYS A 173 7.51 7.27 -0.99
C LYS A 173 7.40 6.30 -2.16
#